data_AF-A0A1E8PKU6-F1
#
_entry.id   AF-A0A1E8PKU6-F1
#
_cell.length_a   1.000
_cell.length_b   1.000
_cell.length_c   1.000
_cell.angle_alpha   90.00
_cell.angle_beta   90.00
_cell.angle_gamma   90.00
#
_symmetry.space_group_name_H-M   'P 1'
#
loop_
_entity.id
_entity.type
_entity.pdbx_description
1 polymer ?
#
loop_
_entity_poly.entity_id
_entity_poly.type
_entity_poly.pdbx_seq_one_letter_code
_entity_poly.pdbx_strand_id
1 'polypeptide(L)'
;MPGLPTPHIPNSLNRAVVTDLTSFGLLGMWPIYTGGRLDAVKGLASSQTLAAQAERTEAEEQLATLVAQRYFQLLLAKRVVAVRAEVTVGVTQHQRDAARLEKGGLISRAQRLRADVALDSARSDEAQARSDAEIAQVALARLLAVNTLVRPSTPLFVNSLPVGSLQSFISTGMRENANWKKIDSKRVQAEQALKLHGKQYAPTVFAIGNYNLNRGQMVRSNWAIGLAVSVPLVHRINTGKMIAAAKLDQERVEVVARQAERDIPP
;
A
#
# COMPACT_ATOMS: atom_id res chain seq x y z
N MET A 1 4.00 -1.42 -103.91
CA MET A 1 4.83 -1.63 -102.70
C MET A 1 3.99 -2.37 -101.67
N PRO A 2 4.48 -3.47 -101.06
CA PRO A 2 3.71 -4.31 -100.15
C PRO A 2 3.61 -3.64 -98.77
N GLY A 3 2.44 -3.77 -98.12
CA GLY A 3 2.22 -3.25 -96.77
C GLY A 3 3.10 -3.95 -95.73
N LEU A 4 3.75 -3.16 -94.87
CA LEU A 4 4.52 -3.65 -93.73
C LEU A 4 3.57 -4.21 -92.65
N PRO A 5 3.84 -5.40 -92.08
CA PRO A 5 3.02 -5.94 -90.99
C PRO A 5 3.23 -5.10 -89.73
N THR A 6 2.14 -4.64 -89.11
CA THR A 6 2.22 -3.96 -87.82
C THR A 6 2.47 -4.98 -86.70
N PRO A 7 3.40 -4.71 -85.77
CA PRO A 7 3.64 -5.61 -84.64
C PRO A 7 2.41 -5.65 -83.73
N HIS A 8 1.95 -6.87 -83.41
CA HIS A 8 0.85 -7.10 -82.50
C HIS A 8 1.28 -6.73 -81.08
N ILE A 9 0.82 -5.58 -80.58
CA ILE A 9 1.03 -5.20 -79.18
C ILE A 9 0.08 -6.06 -78.33
N PRO A 10 0.57 -6.86 -77.38
CA PRO A 10 -0.29 -7.67 -76.54
C PRO A 10 -1.24 -6.75 -75.76
N ASN A 11 -2.53 -7.03 -75.90
CA ASN A 11 -3.67 -6.30 -75.37
C ASN A 11 -3.92 -6.55 -73.87
N SER A 12 -3.01 -7.25 -73.18
CA SER A 12 -2.97 -7.27 -71.73
C SER A 12 -1.54 -7.52 -71.21
N LEU A 13 -1.13 -6.70 -70.25
CA LEU A 13 0.03 -6.96 -69.39
C LEU A 13 -0.48 -7.70 -68.17
N ASN A 14 -0.20 -9.00 -68.08
CA ASN A 14 -0.57 -9.80 -66.92
C ASN A 14 0.37 -9.43 -65.75
N ARG A 15 0.04 -8.37 -65.02
CA ARG A 15 0.77 -7.95 -63.82
C ARG A 15 0.13 -8.62 -62.61
N ALA A 16 0.70 -9.73 -62.17
CA ALA A 16 0.38 -10.33 -60.89
C ALA A 16 0.84 -9.38 -59.77
N VAL A 17 0.00 -8.41 -59.41
CA VAL A 17 0.16 -7.65 -58.17
C VAL A 17 -0.32 -8.57 -57.06
N VAL A 18 0.61 -9.25 -56.41
CA VAL A 18 0.30 -10.03 -55.20
C VAL A 18 -0.08 -9.03 -54.10
N THR A 19 -1.38 -8.82 -53.89
CA THR A 19 -1.93 -7.87 -52.92
C THR A 19 -2.02 -8.43 -51.50
N ASP A 20 -1.81 -9.74 -51.30
CA ASP A 20 -1.83 -10.38 -49.98
C ASP A 20 -0.41 -10.75 -49.54
N LEU A 21 0.25 -9.80 -48.88
CA LEU A 21 1.52 -10.03 -48.17
C LEU A 21 1.23 -10.46 -46.74
N THR A 22 0.80 -11.71 -46.55
CA THR A 22 0.88 -12.34 -45.23
C THR A 22 2.34 -12.62 -44.94
N SER A 23 2.89 -12.04 -43.87
CA SER A 23 4.28 -12.31 -43.48
C SER A 23 4.39 -12.88 -42.09
N PHE A 24 5.10 -14.01 -41.99
CA PHE A 24 5.44 -14.64 -40.74
C PHE A 24 6.93 -14.48 -40.51
N GLY A 25 7.34 -14.02 -39.33
CA GLY A 25 8.74 -13.83 -39.03
C GLY A 25 9.01 -13.76 -37.53
N LEU A 26 10.26 -14.03 -37.17
CA LEU A 26 10.79 -13.89 -35.83
C LEU A 26 11.68 -12.66 -35.79
N LEU A 27 11.51 -11.82 -34.76
CA LEU A 27 12.35 -10.66 -34.48
C LEU A 27 12.89 -10.78 -33.06
N GLY A 28 14.22 -10.74 -32.92
CA GLY A 28 14.92 -10.67 -31.65
C GLY A 28 15.67 -9.35 -31.53
N MET A 29 15.61 -8.76 -30.34
CA MET A 29 16.37 -7.56 -29.99
C MET A 29 17.02 -7.76 -28.62
N TRP A 30 18.33 -7.54 -28.55
CA TRP A 30 19.12 -7.70 -27.35
C TRP A 30 19.86 -6.40 -27.00
N PRO A 31 19.53 -5.72 -25.88
CA PRO A 31 20.28 -4.56 -25.42
C PRO A 31 21.67 -5.00 -24.95
N ILE A 32 22.72 -4.63 -25.68
CA ILE A 32 24.11 -4.92 -25.30
C ILE A 32 24.62 -3.82 -24.36
N TYR A 33 24.29 -2.57 -24.65
CA TYR A 33 24.70 -1.42 -23.84
C TYR A 33 23.60 -0.36 -23.86
N THR A 34 23.17 0.09 -22.69
CA THR A 34 22.12 1.13 -22.57
C THR A 34 22.61 2.36 -21.80
N GLY A 35 23.92 2.57 -21.67
CA GLY A 35 24.46 3.67 -20.88
C GLY A 35 24.11 3.61 -19.39
N GLY A 36 23.84 2.42 -18.84
CA GLY A 36 23.40 2.22 -17.44
C GLY A 36 21.90 2.49 -17.20
N ARG A 37 21.13 2.89 -18.23
CA ARG A 37 19.68 3.15 -18.09
C ARG A 37 18.89 1.91 -17.68
N LEU A 38 19.19 0.75 -18.26
CA LEU A 38 18.52 -0.51 -17.92
C LEU A 38 18.76 -0.89 -16.46
N ASP A 39 19.99 -0.72 -15.97
CA ASP A 39 20.34 -1.00 -14.57
C ASP A 39 19.67 0.00 -13.62
N ALA A 40 19.61 1.28 -13.99
CA ALA A 40 18.87 2.29 -13.23
C ALA A 40 17.36 1.98 -13.16
N VAL A 41 16.76 1.51 -14.25
CA VAL A 41 15.35 1.08 -14.27
C VAL A 41 15.14 -0.15 -13.39
N LYS A 42 16.04 -1.15 -13.45
CA LYS A 42 15.99 -2.32 -12.55
C LYS A 42 16.15 -1.93 -11.09
N GLY A 43 17.08 -1.01 -10.79
CA GLY A 43 17.28 -0.47 -9.45
C GLY A 43 16.04 0.27 -8.93
N LEU A 44 15.40 1.07 -9.78
CA LEU A 44 14.15 1.75 -9.45
C LEU A 44 13.03 0.74 -9.14
N ALA A 45 12.85 -0.28 -9.98
CA ALA A 45 11.87 -1.35 -9.74
C ALA A 45 12.15 -2.12 -8.43
N SER A 46 13.42 -2.43 -8.15
CA SER A 46 13.83 -3.05 -6.88
C SER A 46 13.49 -2.17 -5.68
N SER A 47 13.79 -0.87 -5.75
CA SER A 47 13.47 0.08 -4.68
C SER A 47 11.97 0.29 -4.46
N GLN A 48 11.14 0.16 -5.50
CA GLN A 48 9.68 0.13 -5.35
C GLN A 48 9.21 -1.14 -4.64
N THR A 49 9.86 -2.28 -4.91
CA THR A 49 9.59 -3.55 -4.22
C THR A 49 9.92 -3.44 -2.73
N LEU A 50 11.08 -2.85 -2.38
CA LEU A 50 11.46 -2.60 -0.98
C LEU A 50 10.49 -1.64 -0.29
N ALA A 51 10.05 -0.57 -0.98
CA ALA A 51 9.06 0.35 -0.45
C ALA A 51 7.72 -0.36 -0.16
N ALA A 52 7.24 -1.19 -1.09
CA ALA A 52 6.00 -1.95 -0.93
C ALA A 52 6.09 -2.98 0.22
N GLN A 53 7.26 -3.60 0.41
CA GLN A 53 7.50 -4.49 1.56
C GLN A 53 7.44 -3.72 2.88
N ALA A 54 8.06 -2.54 2.95
CA ALA A 54 7.99 -1.69 4.13
C ALA A 54 6.55 -1.17 4.38
N GLU A 55 5.81 -0.80 3.35
CA GLU A 55 4.38 -0.45 3.45
C GLU A 55 3.54 -1.60 4.01
N ARG A 56 3.80 -2.82 3.56
CA ARG A 56 3.14 -4.01 4.10
C ARG A 56 3.46 -4.21 5.59
N THR A 57 4.74 -4.13 5.99
CA THR A 57 5.13 -4.29 7.39
C THR A 57 4.48 -3.22 8.27
N GLU A 58 4.45 -1.96 7.84
CA GLU A 58 3.76 -0.90 8.60
C GLU A 58 2.26 -1.21 8.75
N ALA A 59 1.60 -1.64 7.67
CA ALA A 59 0.18 -2.00 7.72
C ALA A 59 -0.09 -3.18 8.66
N GLU A 60 0.80 -4.19 8.69
CA GLU A 60 0.72 -5.32 9.62
C GLU A 60 0.88 -4.87 11.08
N GLU A 61 1.84 -4.00 11.39
CA GLU A 61 2.06 -3.44 12.73
C GLU A 61 0.89 -2.56 13.21
N GLN A 62 0.38 -1.70 12.33
CA GLN A 62 -0.80 -0.88 12.61
C GLN A 62 -2.04 -1.75 12.85
N LEU A 63 -2.24 -2.78 12.04
CA LEU A 63 -3.35 -3.72 12.19
C LEU A 63 -3.23 -4.51 13.49
N ALA A 64 -2.04 -5.01 13.84
CA ALA A 64 -1.80 -5.72 15.09
C ALA A 64 -2.13 -4.85 16.31
N THR A 65 -1.69 -3.58 16.28
CA THR A 65 -2.00 -2.60 17.33
C THR A 65 -3.50 -2.33 17.42
N LEU A 66 -4.16 -2.11 16.28
CA LEU A 66 -5.59 -1.85 16.22
C LEU A 66 -6.40 -3.06 16.72
N VAL A 67 -6.02 -4.28 16.35
CA VAL A 67 -6.64 -5.51 16.84
C VAL A 67 -6.50 -5.62 18.34
N ALA A 68 -5.31 -5.39 18.90
CA ALA A 68 -5.10 -5.40 20.34
C ALA A 68 -5.96 -4.34 21.05
N GLN A 69 -6.01 -3.12 20.54
CA GLN A 69 -6.85 -2.05 21.09
C GLN A 69 -8.34 -2.43 21.08
N ARG A 70 -8.87 -2.89 19.94
CA ARG A 70 -10.28 -3.32 19.82
C ARG A 70 -10.61 -4.51 20.72
N TYR A 71 -9.68 -5.46 20.83
CA TYR A 71 -9.82 -6.62 21.71
C TYR A 71 -9.96 -6.20 23.17
N PHE A 72 -9.06 -5.35 23.68
CA PHE A 72 -9.13 -4.89 25.06
C PHE A 72 -10.27 -3.89 25.31
N GLN A 73 -10.67 -3.10 24.32
CA GLN A 73 -11.88 -2.27 24.39
C GLN A 73 -13.15 -3.11 24.63
N LEU A 74 -13.31 -4.22 23.89
CA LEU A 74 -14.44 -5.13 24.11
C LEU A 74 -14.40 -5.76 25.51
N LEU A 75 -13.21 -6.16 25.97
CA LEU A 75 -13.04 -6.75 27.29
C LEU A 75 -13.39 -5.76 28.41
N LEU A 76 -12.94 -4.51 28.26
CA LEU A 76 -13.27 -3.41 29.18
C LEU A 76 -14.78 -3.11 29.17
N ALA A 77 -15.40 -3.00 28.00
CA ALA A 77 -16.84 -2.75 27.89
C ALA A 77 -17.67 -3.83 28.57
N LYS A 78 -17.31 -5.11 28.40
CA LYS A 78 -17.95 -6.23 29.12
C LYS A 78 -17.78 -6.11 30.64
N ARG A 79 -16.62 -5.64 31.12
CA ARG A 79 -16.42 -5.40 32.56
C ARG A 79 -17.28 -4.24 33.07
N VAL A 80 -17.42 -3.17 32.29
CA VAL A 80 -18.31 -2.05 32.64
C VAL A 80 -19.76 -2.52 32.73
N VAL A 81 -20.24 -3.34 31.80
CA VAL A 81 -21.59 -3.95 31.88
C VAL A 81 -21.78 -4.70 33.19
N ALA A 82 -20.82 -5.55 33.57
CA ALA A 82 -20.91 -6.32 34.81
C ALA A 82 -20.99 -5.40 36.05
N VAL A 83 -20.13 -4.38 36.12
CA VAL A 83 -20.13 -3.41 37.23
C VAL A 83 -21.43 -2.61 37.27
N ARG A 84 -21.96 -2.18 36.13
CA ARG A 84 -23.23 -1.43 36.08
C ARG A 84 -24.42 -2.29 36.49
N ALA A 85 -24.44 -3.57 36.11
CA ALA A 85 -25.45 -4.51 36.57
C ALA A 85 -25.40 -4.71 38.10
N GLU A 86 -24.21 -4.82 38.70
CA GLU A 86 -24.04 -4.87 40.16
C GLU A 86 -24.56 -3.60 40.86
N VAL A 87 -24.27 -2.42 40.29
CA VAL A 87 -24.80 -1.14 40.78
C VAL A 87 -26.33 -1.10 40.70
N THR A 88 -26.93 -1.52 39.57
CA THR A 88 -28.39 -1.58 39.42
C THR A 88 -29.03 -2.46 40.49
N VAL A 89 -28.42 -3.62 40.80
CA VAL A 89 -28.89 -4.51 41.87
C VAL A 89 -28.84 -3.82 43.25
N GLY A 90 -27.72 -3.16 43.57
CA GLY A 90 -27.57 -2.42 44.83
C GLY A 90 -28.59 -1.28 44.97
N VAL A 91 -28.77 -0.47 43.93
CA VAL A 91 -29.73 0.64 43.92
C VAL A 91 -31.17 0.13 43.99
N THR A 92 -31.47 -1.00 43.35
CA THR A 92 -32.79 -1.65 43.45
C THR A 92 -33.11 -2.02 44.90
N GLN A 93 -32.13 -2.53 45.65
CA GLN A 93 -32.31 -2.85 47.06
C GLN A 93 -32.59 -1.58 47.88
N HIS A 94 -31.81 -0.51 47.69
CA HIS A 94 -32.04 0.76 48.37
C HIS A 94 -33.41 1.38 48.05
N GLN A 95 -33.87 1.28 46.80
CA GLN A 95 -35.20 1.72 46.40
C GLN A 95 -36.30 0.92 47.12
N ARG A 96 -36.15 -0.41 47.22
CA ARG A 96 -37.09 -1.26 47.97
C ARG A 96 -37.11 -0.91 49.45
N ASP A 97 -35.97 -0.58 50.04
CA ASP A 97 -35.87 -0.19 51.45
C ASP A 97 -36.55 1.16 51.68
N ALA A 98 -36.31 2.14 50.81
CA ALA A 98 -36.99 3.43 50.83
C ALA A 98 -38.52 3.27 50.71
N ALA A 99 -39.02 2.39 49.83
CA ALA A 99 -40.44 2.11 49.70
C ALA A 99 -41.06 1.50 50.98
N ARG A 100 -40.30 0.68 51.73
CA ARG A 100 -40.76 0.15 53.03
C ARG A 100 -40.75 1.22 54.12
N LEU A 101 -39.71 2.05 54.17
CA LEU A 101 -39.60 3.15 55.11
C LEU A 101 -40.67 4.22 54.90
N GLU A 102 -41.03 4.52 53.65
CA GLU A 102 -42.14 5.45 53.32
C GLU A 102 -43.46 4.90 53.85
N LYS A 103 -43.76 3.61 53.58
CA LYS A 103 -44.96 2.94 54.10
C LYS A 103 -45.03 2.92 55.63
N GLY A 104 -43.88 2.84 56.30
CA GLY A 104 -43.76 2.93 57.75
C GLY A 104 -43.76 4.36 58.31
N GLY A 105 -43.83 5.39 57.46
CA GLY A 105 -43.82 6.80 57.88
C GLY A 105 -42.45 7.35 58.30
N LEU A 106 -41.37 6.60 58.08
CA LEU A 106 -40.01 6.96 58.54
C LEU A 106 -39.27 7.89 57.57
N ILE A 107 -39.66 7.94 56.29
CA ILE A 107 -39.13 8.87 55.30
C ILE A 107 -40.27 9.55 54.52
N SER A 108 -39.96 10.68 53.91
CA SER A 108 -40.90 11.40 53.04
C SER A 108 -41.03 10.75 51.66
N ARG A 109 -42.18 10.99 50.99
CA ARG A 109 -42.39 10.64 49.57
C ARG A 109 -41.31 11.21 48.65
N ALA A 110 -40.81 12.41 48.94
CA ALA A 110 -39.73 13.03 48.19
C ALA A 110 -38.43 12.21 48.25
N GLN A 111 -38.09 11.65 49.42
CA GLN A 111 -36.93 10.76 49.56
C GLN A 111 -37.13 9.44 48.81
N ARG A 112 -38.33 8.86 48.83
CA ARG A 112 -38.64 7.67 48.02
C ARG A 112 -38.51 7.95 46.52
N LEU A 113 -39.06 9.07 46.05
CA LEU A 113 -38.97 9.47 44.64
C LEU A 113 -37.51 9.65 44.18
N ARG A 114 -36.62 10.18 45.03
CA ARG A 114 -35.18 10.23 44.70
C ARG A 114 -34.58 8.84 44.51
N ALA A 115 -35.00 7.86 45.31
CA ALA A 115 -34.55 6.48 45.15
C ALA A 115 -35.08 5.84 43.84
N ASP A 116 -36.31 6.18 43.43
CA ASP A 116 -36.85 5.77 42.12
C ASP A 116 -36.03 6.37 40.97
N VAL A 117 -35.74 7.67 41.02
CA VAL A 117 -34.92 8.34 40.00
C VAL A 117 -33.51 7.75 39.94
N ALA A 118 -32.92 7.42 41.09
CA ALA A 118 -31.62 6.76 41.14
C ALA A 118 -31.66 5.37 40.48
N LEU A 119 -32.73 4.61 40.69
CA LEU A 119 -32.92 3.30 40.05
C LEU A 119 -33.08 3.43 38.53
N ASP A 120 -33.90 4.37 38.07
CA ASP A 120 -34.11 4.59 36.64
C ASP A 120 -32.82 5.05 35.95
N SER A 121 -32.05 5.92 36.61
CA SER A 121 -30.70 6.32 36.16
C SER A 121 -29.75 5.13 36.08
N ALA A 122 -29.67 4.29 37.12
CA ALA A 122 -28.81 3.10 37.12
C ALA A 122 -29.18 2.11 35.99
N ARG A 123 -30.48 1.91 35.74
CA ARG A 123 -30.96 1.07 34.62
C ARG A 123 -30.58 1.65 33.26
N SER A 124 -30.70 2.97 33.10
CA SER A 124 -30.29 3.66 31.88
C SER A 124 -28.78 3.50 31.64
N ASP A 125 -27.96 3.70 32.68
CA ASP A 125 -26.50 3.51 32.61
C ASP A 125 -26.13 2.06 32.25
N GLU A 126 -26.82 1.07 32.80
CA GLU A 126 -26.61 -0.34 32.45
C GLU A 126 -26.98 -0.64 31.00
N ALA A 127 -28.11 -0.12 30.52
CA ALA A 127 -28.54 -0.27 29.13
C ALA A 127 -27.55 0.36 28.15
N GLN A 128 -27.04 1.56 28.47
CA GLN A 128 -26.01 2.22 27.67
C GLN A 128 -24.73 1.38 27.63
N ALA A 129 -24.26 0.89 28.78
CA ALA A 129 -23.07 0.04 28.83
C ALA A 129 -23.22 -1.24 27.98
N ARG A 130 -24.41 -1.84 27.94
CA ARG A 130 -24.70 -3.01 27.09
C ARG A 130 -24.59 -2.65 25.61
N SER A 131 -25.18 -1.53 25.19
CA SER A 131 -25.06 -1.01 23.82
C SER A 131 -23.61 -0.75 23.43
N ASP A 132 -22.83 -0.11 24.30
CA ASP A 132 -21.40 0.15 24.05
C ASP A 132 -20.59 -1.15 23.89
N ALA A 133 -20.91 -2.18 24.67
CA ALA A 133 -20.29 -3.51 24.53
C ALA A 133 -20.67 -4.21 23.21
N GLU A 134 -21.92 -4.05 22.75
CA GLU A 134 -22.36 -4.55 21.43
C GLU A 134 -21.65 -3.83 20.28
N ILE A 135 -21.50 -2.51 20.37
CA ILE A 135 -20.73 -1.72 19.40
C ILE A 135 -19.28 -2.20 19.35
N ALA A 136 -18.63 -2.38 20.51
CA ALA A 136 -17.27 -2.91 20.58
C ALA A 136 -17.17 -4.33 20.00
N GLN A 137 -18.19 -5.17 20.21
CA GLN A 137 -18.27 -6.53 19.69
C GLN A 137 -18.35 -6.55 18.16
N VAL A 138 -19.18 -5.69 17.57
CA VAL A 138 -19.32 -5.54 16.11
C VAL A 138 -18.05 -4.94 15.51
N ALA A 139 -17.45 -3.94 16.16
CA ALA A 139 -16.21 -3.33 15.69
C ALA A 139 -15.07 -4.34 15.60
N LEU A 140 -14.90 -5.19 16.63
CA LEU A 140 -13.90 -6.25 16.62
C LEU A 140 -14.22 -7.34 15.58
N ALA A 141 -15.48 -7.77 15.47
CA ALA A 141 -15.88 -8.78 14.48
C ALA A 141 -15.62 -8.32 13.04
N ARG A 142 -15.93 -7.05 12.74
CA ARG A 142 -15.63 -6.42 11.45
C ARG A 142 -14.13 -6.35 11.18
N LEU A 143 -13.33 -5.99 12.18
CA LEU A 143 -11.88 -5.93 12.05
C LEU A 143 -11.27 -7.32 11.77
N LEU A 144 -11.82 -8.37 12.37
CA LEU A 144 -11.40 -9.76 12.16
C LEU A 144 -12.04 -10.42 10.94
N ALA A 145 -12.92 -9.71 10.22
CA ALA A 145 -13.70 -10.23 9.10
C ALA A 145 -14.48 -11.53 9.43
N VAL A 146 -15.02 -11.62 10.65
CA VAL A 146 -15.82 -12.76 11.09
C VAL A 146 -17.29 -12.38 11.28
N ASN A 147 -18.19 -13.29 10.91
CA ASN A 147 -19.63 -13.12 11.08
C ASN A 147 -20.16 -13.68 12.42
N THR A 148 -19.25 -14.16 13.28
CA THR A 148 -19.57 -14.78 14.57
C THR A 148 -19.18 -13.89 15.73
N LEU A 149 -19.81 -14.12 16.89
CA LEU A 149 -19.49 -13.40 18.11
C LEU A 149 -18.08 -13.75 18.61
N VAL A 150 -17.20 -12.75 18.63
CA VAL A 150 -15.82 -12.88 19.11
C VAL A 150 -15.82 -12.98 20.63
N ARG A 151 -15.24 -14.06 21.17
CA ARG A 151 -15.09 -14.28 22.60
C ARG A 151 -13.63 -14.06 23.01
N PRO A 152 -13.32 -12.97 23.74
CA PRO A 152 -12.01 -12.82 24.37
C PRO A 152 -11.71 -14.03 25.26
N SER A 153 -10.54 -14.63 25.10
CA SER A 153 -10.08 -15.79 25.88
C SER A 153 -9.14 -15.42 27.03
N THR A 154 -8.61 -14.20 27.02
CA THR A 154 -7.68 -13.70 28.03
C THR A 154 -8.37 -12.78 29.03
N PRO A 155 -7.97 -12.82 30.32
CA PRO A 155 -8.43 -11.85 31.30
C PRO A 155 -7.83 -10.46 31.02
N LEU A 156 -8.47 -9.42 31.56
CA LEU A 156 -7.91 -8.07 31.52
C LEU A 156 -6.74 -8.04 32.51
N PHE A 157 -5.55 -7.71 32.02
CA PHE A 157 -4.34 -7.59 32.82
C PHE A 157 -3.72 -6.21 32.64
N VAL A 158 -2.94 -5.80 33.62
CA VAL A 158 -2.04 -4.64 33.51
C VAL A 158 -0.64 -5.20 33.38
N ASN A 159 0.09 -4.80 32.34
CA ASN A 159 1.49 -5.17 32.22
C ASN A 159 2.30 -4.32 33.20
N SER A 160 2.80 -4.95 34.26
CA SER A 160 3.65 -4.31 35.29
C SER A 160 5.15 -4.49 35.03
N LEU A 161 5.53 -5.10 33.90
CA LEU A 161 6.94 -5.22 33.55
C LEU A 161 7.54 -3.83 33.32
N PRO A 162 8.78 -3.58 33.81
CA PRO A 162 9.47 -2.34 33.53
C PRO A 162 9.59 -2.16 32.02
N VAL A 163 9.15 -1.01 31.55
CA VAL A 163 9.34 -0.58 30.17
C VAL A 163 10.86 -0.55 29.95
N GLY A 164 11.34 -1.17 28.86
CA GLY A 164 12.77 -1.26 28.55
C GLY A 164 13.47 0.11 28.53
N SER A 165 14.79 0.14 28.42
CA SER A 165 15.49 1.43 28.35
C SER A 165 15.12 2.20 27.07
N LEU A 166 15.04 3.52 27.16
CA LEU A 166 14.84 4.40 26.00
C LEU A 166 15.80 4.07 24.86
N GLN A 167 17.07 3.85 25.20
CA GLN A 167 18.10 3.52 24.21
C GLN A 167 17.81 2.20 23.47
N SER A 168 17.22 1.21 24.16
CA SER A 168 16.77 -0.04 23.53
C SER A 168 15.66 0.22 22.51
N PHE A 169 14.70 1.10 22.82
CA PHE A 169 13.63 1.47 21.90
C PHE A 169 14.13 2.29 20.71
N ILE A 170 15.01 3.27 20.93
CA ILE A 170 15.62 4.05 19.84
C ILE A 170 16.41 3.12 18.91
N SER A 171 17.28 2.28 19.45
CA SER A 171 18.10 1.38 18.63
C SER A 171 17.28 0.33 17.87
N THR A 172 16.19 -0.16 18.47
CA THR A 172 15.27 -1.10 17.80
C THR A 172 14.45 -0.38 16.75
N GLY A 173 13.94 0.81 17.06
CA GLY A 173 13.20 1.66 16.12
C GLY A 173 14.06 2.00 14.89
N MET A 174 15.31 2.41 15.08
CA MET A 174 16.21 2.73 13.95
C MET A 174 16.51 1.52 13.05
N ARG A 175 16.50 0.29 13.58
CA ARG A 175 16.78 -0.92 12.79
C ARG A 175 15.52 -1.51 12.13
N GLU A 176 14.42 -1.54 12.86
CA GLU A 176 13.25 -2.33 12.47
C GLU A 176 12.13 -1.52 11.84
N ASN A 177 12.01 -0.23 12.19
CA ASN A 177 10.85 0.59 11.82
C ASN A 177 10.68 0.69 10.31
N ALA A 178 9.48 0.32 9.85
CA ALA A 178 9.10 0.35 8.45
C ALA A 178 9.27 1.74 7.81
N ASN A 179 9.05 2.82 8.56
CA ASN A 179 9.21 4.19 8.06
C ASN A 179 10.67 4.48 7.66
N TRP A 180 11.66 3.93 8.36
CA TRP A 180 13.07 4.06 7.97
C TRP A 180 13.35 3.32 6.67
N LYS A 181 12.86 2.08 6.55
CA LYS A 181 12.97 1.27 5.33
C LYS A 181 12.32 1.98 4.12
N LYS A 182 11.23 2.73 4.31
CA LYS A 182 10.61 3.56 3.27
C LYS A 182 11.47 4.76 2.88
N ILE A 183 12.08 5.45 3.84
CA ILE A 183 12.99 6.58 3.58
C ILE A 183 14.21 6.10 2.80
N ASP A 184 14.82 4.98 3.20
CA ASP A 184 15.94 4.38 2.47
C ASP A 184 15.55 3.96 1.06
N SER A 185 14.35 3.38 0.90
CA SER A 185 13.82 3.07 -0.43
C SER A 185 13.68 4.33 -1.30
N LYS A 186 13.22 5.46 -0.73
CA LYS A 186 13.14 6.75 -1.45
C LYS A 186 14.52 7.31 -1.79
N ARG A 187 15.54 7.14 -0.95
CA ARG A 187 16.92 7.52 -1.25
C ARG A 187 17.43 6.75 -2.47
N VAL A 188 17.24 5.44 -2.48
CA VAL A 188 17.60 4.59 -3.64
C VAL A 188 16.81 5.02 -4.88
N GLN A 189 15.51 5.26 -4.78
CA GLN A 189 14.69 5.74 -5.91
C GLN A 189 15.26 7.03 -6.51
N ALA A 190 15.58 8.02 -5.66
CA ALA A 190 16.13 9.30 -6.09
C ALA A 190 17.52 9.15 -6.74
N GLU A 191 18.37 8.28 -6.19
CA GLU A 191 19.68 7.96 -6.78
C GLU A 191 19.56 7.27 -8.15
N GLN A 192 18.66 6.29 -8.28
CA GLN A 192 18.45 5.59 -9.55
C GLN A 192 17.78 6.50 -10.59
N ALA A 193 16.87 7.39 -10.18
CA ALA A 193 16.32 8.43 -11.05
C ALA A 193 17.41 9.36 -11.57
N LEU A 194 18.34 9.80 -10.72
CA LEU A 194 19.48 10.60 -11.14
C LEU A 194 20.37 9.86 -12.14
N LYS A 195 20.66 8.56 -11.91
CA LYS A 195 21.40 7.72 -12.87
C LYS A 195 20.70 7.61 -14.23
N LEU A 196 19.38 7.47 -14.21
CA LEU A 196 18.55 7.40 -15.42
C LEU A 196 18.59 8.72 -16.23
N HIS A 197 18.47 9.86 -15.55
CA HIS A 197 18.44 11.18 -16.20
C HIS A 197 19.84 11.74 -16.51
N GLY A 198 20.88 11.32 -15.78
CA GLY A 198 22.25 11.79 -15.95
C GLY A 198 23.02 11.17 -17.12
N LYS A 199 22.48 10.13 -17.77
CA LYS A 199 23.11 9.39 -18.87
C LYS A 199 22.42 9.63 -20.22
N GLN A 200 21.77 10.77 -20.40
CA GLN A 200 20.99 11.09 -21.61
C GLN A 200 21.81 11.18 -22.89
N TYR A 201 23.11 11.44 -22.81
CA TYR A 201 24.03 11.49 -23.95
C TYR A 201 24.81 10.19 -24.16
N ALA A 202 24.59 9.17 -23.31
CA ALA A 202 25.27 7.90 -23.49
C ALA A 202 24.73 7.16 -24.73
N PRO A 203 25.61 6.51 -25.53
CA PRO A 203 25.16 5.73 -26.66
C PRO A 203 24.36 4.51 -26.19
N THR A 204 23.45 4.02 -27.02
CA THR A 204 22.80 2.72 -26.84
C THR A 204 23.17 1.79 -27.98
N VAL A 205 23.40 0.52 -27.66
CA VAL A 205 23.82 -0.53 -28.60
C VAL A 205 22.89 -1.72 -28.46
N PHE A 206 22.26 -2.11 -29.56
CA PHE A 206 21.38 -3.27 -29.65
C PHE A 206 21.89 -4.25 -30.69
N ALA A 207 21.87 -5.54 -30.39
CA ALA A 207 21.90 -6.58 -31.41
C ALA A 207 20.47 -6.87 -31.87
N ILE A 208 20.28 -6.93 -33.18
CA ILE A 208 18.99 -7.19 -33.82
C ILE A 208 19.18 -8.39 -34.74
N GLY A 209 18.28 -9.37 -34.62
CA GLY A 209 18.20 -10.52 -35.50
C GLY A 209 16.77 -10.67 -36.01
N ASN A 210 16.60 -10.89 -37.30
CA ASN A 210 15.30 -11.23 -37.87
C ASN A 210 15.39 -12.44 -38.79
N TYR A 211 14.30 -13.20 -38.84
CA TYR A 211 14.12 -14.34 -39.72
C TYR A 211 12.70 -14.30 -40.30
N ASN A 212 12.59 -14.22 -41.62
CA ASN A 212 11.35 -14.19 -42.36
C ASN A 212 11.06 -15.61 -42.91
N LEU A 213 9.87 -16.12 -42.61
CA LEU A 213 9.40 -17.45 -43.00
C LEU A 213 8.69 -17.44 -44.37
N ASN A 214 8.53 -16.27 -45.00
CA ASN A 214 7.87 -16.18 -46.30
C ASN A 214 8.73 -16.77 -47.41
N ARG A 215 8.20 -17.81 -48.05
CA ARG A 215 8.77 -18.39 -49.26
C ARG A 215 8.19 -17.68 -50.47
N GLY A 216 8.82 -16.59 -50.91
CA GLY A 216 8.56 -16.01 -52.23
C GLY A 216 9.21 -16.83 -53.35
N GLN A 217 8.74 -16.66 -54.59
CA GLN A 217 9.31 -17.33 -55.79
C GLN A 217 10.76 -16.94 -56.12
N MET A 218 11.36 -16.04 -55.33
CA MET A 218 12.72 -15.52 -55.53
C MET A 218 13.58 -15.92 -54.32
N VAL A 219 14.71 -16.60 -54.56
CA VAL A 219 15.69 -16.96 -53.53
C VAL A 219 16.36 -15.67 -53.03
N ARG A 220 15.84 -15.10 -51.96
CA ARG A 220 16.45 -13.99 -51.21
C ARG A 220 16.82 -14.47 -49.83
N SER A 221 17.90 -13.92 -49.25
CA SER A 221 18.22 -14.16 -47.84
C SER A 221 17.01 -13.81 -47.00
N ASN A 222 16.55 -14.78 -46.21
CA ASN A 222 15.38 -14.64 -45.38
C ASN A 222 15.74 -14.34 -43.92
N TRP A 223 16.99 -13.96 -43.65
CA TRP A 223 17.47 -13.61 -42.32
C TRP A 223 18.49 -12.48 -42.39
N ALA A 224 18.56 -11.69 -41.32
CA ALA A 224 19.60 -10.68 -41.13
C ALA A 224 19.92 -10.50 -39.65
N ILE A 225 21.19 -10.27 -39.35
CA ILE A 225 21.71 -9.94 -38.03
C ILE A 225 22.50 -8.63 -38.15
N GLY A 226 22.34 -7.73 -37.20
CA GLY A 226 23.04 -6.46 -37.19
C GLY A 226 23.18 -5.85 -35.81
N LEU A 227 24.07 -4.88 -35.70
CA LEU A 227 24.21 -4.02 -34.53
C LEU A 227 23.64 -2.64 -34.86
N ALA A 228 22.79 -2.12 -33.99
CA ALA A 228 22.29 -0.76 -34.06
C ALA A 228 22.90 0.07 -32.94
N VAL A 229 23.57 1.17 -33.30
CA VAL A 229 24.13 2.15 -32.36
C VAL A 229 23.35 3.45 -32.48
N SER A 230 22.82 3.95 -31.37
CA SER A 230 22.13 5.25 -31.32
C SER A 230 22.85 6.18 -30.36
N VAL A 231 23.30 7.34 -30.87
CA VAL A 231 23.98 8.38 -30.10
C VAL A 231 23.13 9.66 -30.14
N PRO A 232 22.45 10.02 -29.06
CA PRO A 232 21.67 11.25 -29.03
C PRO A 232 22.58 12.48 -28.97
N LEU A 233 22.50 13.35 -29.98
CA LEU A 233 23.31 14.57 -30.09
C LEU A 233 22.63 15.81 -29.53
N VAL A 234 21.30 15.91 -29.69
CA VAL A 234 20.50 17.06 -29.24
C VAL A 234 19.21 16.55 -28.58
N HIS A 235 18.87 17.10 -27.43
CA HIS A 235 17.61 16.83 -26.74
C HIS A 235 16.80 18.13 -26.58
N ARG A 236 15.48 18.06 -26.82
CA ARG A 236 14.57 19.21 -26.58
C ARG A 236 14.42 19.55 -25.08
N ILE A 237 14.79 18.64 -24.19
CA ILE A 237 14.67 18.81 -22.75
C ILE A 237 16.04 19.19 -22.18
N ASN A 238 16.07 20.23 -21.34
CA ASN A 238 17.30 20.67 -20.68
C ASN A 238 17.72 19.63 -19.60
N THR A 239 18.67 18.78 -19.94
CA THR A 239 19.25 17.75 -19.06
C THR A 239 19.77 18.33 -17.74
N GLY A 240 20.33 19.54 -17.77
CA GLY A 240 20.80 20.23 -16.56
C GLY A 240 19.68 20.52 -15.58
N LYS A 241 18.50 20.97 -16.08
CA LYS A 241 17.31 21.19 -15.24
C LYS A 241 16.75 19.89 -14.65
N MET A 242 16.76 18.80 -15.40
CA MET A 242 16.33 17.49 -14.87
C MET A 242 17.28 16.95 -13.81
N ILE A 243 18.60 17.09 -14.00
CA ILE A 243 19.59 16.71 -12.98
C ILE A 243 19.43 17.58 -11.73
N ALA A 244 19.21 18.89 -11.89
CA ALA A 244 18.96 19.78 -10.77
C ALA A 244 17.67 19.39 -10.02
N ALA A 245 16.58 19.09 -10.73
CA ALA A 245 15.35 18.60 -10.12
C ALA A 245 15.55 17.28 -9.36
N ALA A 246 16.27 16.31 -9.95
CA ALA A 246 16.58 15.05 -9.30
C ALA A 246 17.43 15.22 -8.02
N LYS A 247 18.36 16.18 -8.01
CA LYS A 247 19.14 16.54 -6.81
C LYS A 247 18.27 17.19 -5.73
N LEU A 248 17.35 18.07 -6.12
CA LEU A 248 16.39 18.66 -5.18
C LEU A 248 15.49 17.59 -4.55
N ASP A 249 15.09 16.57 -5.31
CA ASP A 249 14.34 15.44 -4.77
C ASP A 249 15.19 14.61 -3.78
N GLN A 250 16.49 14.41 -4.03
CA GLN A 250 17.40 13.79 -3.06
C GLN A 250 17.49 14.60 -1.77
N GLU A 251 17.71 15.92 -1.87
CA GLU A 251 17.76 16.81 -0.70
C GLU A 251 16.46 16.78 0.10
N ARG A 252 15.30 16.75 -0.59
CA ARG A 252 14.00 16.62 0.06
C ARG A 252 13.90 15.32 0.86
N VAL A 253 14.37 14.20 0.31
CA VAL A 253 14.37 12.91 1.03
C VAL A 253 15.27 12.98 2.27
N GLU A 254 16.43 13.64 2.21
CA GLU A 254 17.31 13.82 3.37
C GLU A 254 16.73 14.76 4.43
N VAL A 255 15.97 15.79 4.03
CA VAL A 255 15.22 16.62 4.97
C VAL A 255 14.14 15.82 5.68
N VAL A 256 13.39 14.99 4.95
CA VAL A 256 12.39 14.09 5.54
C VAL A 256 13.03 13.09 6.49
N ALA A 257 14.21 12.55 6.14
CA ALA A 257 14.94 11.64 7.01
C ALA A 257 15.36 12.31 8.32
N ARG A 258 15.99 13.49 8.25
CA ARG A 258 16.39 14.25 9.45
C ARG A 258 15.20 14.66 10.31
N GLN A 259 14.07 14.99 9.69
CA GLN A 259 12.84 15.29 10.42
C GLN A 259 12.32 14.04 11.14
N ALA A 260 12.30 12.89 10.47
CA ALA A 260 11.92 11.62 11.07
C ALA A 260 12.85 11.20 12.23
N GLU A 261 14.13 11.57 12.20
CA GLU A 261 15.09 11.27 13.28
C GLU A 261 14.76 12.11 14.53
N ARG A 262 14.32 13.35 14.31
CA ARG A 262 13.92 14.28 15.38
C ARG A 262 12.55 13.96 15.97
N ASP A 263 11.64 13.40 15.17
CA ASP A 263 10.28 13.07 15.58
C ASP A 263 10.19 11.72 16.32
N ILE A 264 11.31 11.02 16.53
CA ILE A 264 11.37 9.89 17.46
C ILE A 264 11.03 10.44 18.86
N PRO A 265 9.90 10.02 19.46
CA PRO A 265 9.56 10.45 20.82
C PRO A 265 10.70 10.05 21.78
N PRO A 266 11.13 10.95 22.68
CA PRO A 266 12.03 10.59 23.77
C PRO A 266 11.39 9.59 24.75
#